data_AF-A0A920F6H8-F1
#
_entry.id   AF-A0A920F6H8-F1
#
_cell.length_a   1.000
_cell.length_b   1.000
_cell.length_c   1.000
_cell.angle_alpha   90.00
_cell.angle_beta   90.00
_cell.angle_gamma   90.00
#
_symmetry.space_group_name_H-M   'P 1'
#
loop_
_entity.id
_entity.type
_entity.pdbx_description
1 polymer ?
#
loop_
_entity_poly.entity_id
_entity_poly.type
_entity_poly.pdbx_seq_one_letter_code
_entity_poly.pdbx_strand_id
1 'polypeptide(L)'
;MSMNEEQVRNEVREWLKENWSPNLDLVEWRLKLADSGWGMANWPAEWYGRDLPVSLVPAIEEEFSKIGALTIPKSGIRMLAAATILNHGSDMHKEKFLKRIITGKTYGANYLVNPVVAQISPEQPQKQ
;
A
#
# COMPACT_ATOMS: atom_id res chain seq x y z
N MET A 1 -15.23 4.18 18.12
CA MET A 1 -14.24 4.49 19.18
C MET A 1 -12.91 4.71 18.48
N SER A 2 -12.24 5.84 18.71
CA SER A 2 -10.89 6.07 18.14
C SER A 2 -9.89 5.23 18.91
N MET A 3 -9.01 4.49 18.23
CA MET A 3 -7.93 3.77 18.90
C MET A 3 -6.93 4.75 19.49
N ASN A 4 -6.43 4.46 20.69
CA ASN A 4 -5.29 5.18 21.27
C ASN A 4 -3.95 4.51 20.87
N GLU A 5 -2.84 5.19 21.13
CA GLU A 5 -1.52 4.72 20.73
C GLU A 5 -1.14 3.37 21.33
N GLU A 6 -1.43 3.13 22.62
CA GLU A 6 -1.09 1.88 23.30
C GLU A 6 -1.85 0.68 22.70
N GLN A 7 -3.13 0.88 22.40
CA GLN A 7 -3.96 -0.14 21.75
C GLN A 7 -3.40 -0.48 20.36
N VAL A 8 -3.04 0.53 19.56
CA VAL A 8 -2.43 0.32 18.23
C VAL A 8 -1.11 -0.44 18.33
N ARG A 9 -0.25 -0.08 19.29
CA ARG A 9 1.02 -0.78 19.55
C ARG A 9 0.80 -2.24 19.89
N ASN A 10 -0.17 -2.54 20.75
CA ASN A 10 -0.46 -3.91 21.14
C ASN A 10 -1.02 -4.73 19.96
N GLU A 11 -1.96 -4.18 19.20
CA GLU A 11 -2.52 -4.88 18.03
C GLU A 11 -1.47 -5.17 16.95
N VAL A 12 -0.66 -4.18 16.56
CA VAL A 12 0.36 -4.42 15.53
C VAL A 12 1.42 -5.40 16.03
N ARG A 13 1.77 -5.36 17.31
CA ARG A 13 2.74 -6.29 17.91
C ARG A 13 2.24 -7.73 17.86
N GLU A 14 1.01 -7.98 18.28
CA GLU A 14 0.44 -9.33 18.22
C GLU A 14 0.32 -9.80 16.76
N TRP A 15 -0.14 -8.94 15.86
CA TRP A 15 -0.20 -9.28 14.44
C TRP A 15 1.19 -9.61 13.85
N LEU A 16 2.22 -8.83 14.19
CA LEU A 16 3.59 -9.07 13.74
C LEU A 16 4.15 -10.39 14.27
N LYS A 17 3.92 -10.73 15.55
CA LYS A 17 4.36 -12.01 16.13
C LYS A 17 3.81 -13.22 15.36
N GLU A 18 2.57 -13.13 14.90
CA GLU A 18 1.89 -14.22 14.19
C GLU A 18 2.26 -14.30 12.70
N ASN A 19 2.63 -13.18 12.08
CA ASN A 19 2.73 -13.07 10.63
C ASN A 19 4.13 -12.81 10.07
N TRP A 20 5.05 -12.24 10.86
CA TRP A 20 6.40 -11.91 10.40
C TRP A 20 7.37 -13.06 10.63
N SER A 21 8.20 -13.32 9.63
CA SER A 21 9.39 -14.15 9.74
C SER A 21 10.46 -13.63 8.78
N PRO A 22 11.75 -13.59 9.20
CA PRO A 22 12.84 -13.14 8.34
C PRO A 22 13.06 -14.03 7.11
N ASN A 23 12.49 -15.24 7.11
CA ASN A 23 12.61 -16.20 6.01
C ASN A 23 11.44 -16.14 5.01
N LEU A 24 10.49 -15.22 5.18
CA LEU A 24 9.39 -15.04 4.22
C LEU A 24 9.88 -14.39 2.93
N ASP A 25 9.32 -14.82 1.80
CA ASP A 25 9.49 -14.10 0.55
C ASP A 25 8.96 -12.66 0.68
N LEU A 26 9.69 -11.71 0.11
CA LEU A 26 9.38 -10.29 0.26
C LEU A 26 8.04 -9.91 -0.36
N VAL A 27 7.65 -10.53 -1.49
CA VAL A 27 6.37 -10.27 -2.14
C VAL A 27 5.23 -10.88 -1.34
N GLU A 28 5.41 -12.11 -0.86
CA GLU A 28 4.44 -12.76 0.04
C GLU A 28 4.22 -11.96 1.33
N TRP A 29 5.31 -11.47 1.93
CA TRP A 29 5.24 -10.61 3.10
C TRP A 29 4.47 -9.32 2.82
N ARG A 30 4.77 -8.64 1.71
CA ARG A 30 4.08 -7.39 1.36
C ARG A 30 2.62 -7.60 0.98
N LEU A 31 2.24 -8.77 0.45
CA LEU A 31 0.84 -9.14 0.25
C LEU A 31 0.11 -9.25 1.59
N LYS A 32 0.66 -9.98 2.56
CA LYS A 32 0.11 -10.05 3.93
C LYS A 32 -0.03 -8.66 4.55
N LEU A 33 0.99 -7.82 4.37
CA LEU A 33 1.03 -6.47 4.93
C LEU A 33 0.03 -5.51 4.27
N ALA A 34 -0.23 -5.66 2.98
CA ALA A 34 -1.29 -4.93 2.27
C ALA A 34 -2.68 -5.39 2.71
N ASP A 35 -2.88 -6.70 2.88
CA ASP A 35 -4.17 -7.28 3.25
C ASP A 35 -4.54 -7.00 4.72
N SER A 36 -3.56 -6.82 5.60
CA SER A 36 -3.82 -6.42 7.00
C SER A 36 -4.02 -4.92 7.19
N GLY A 37 -3.62 -4.12 6.20
CA GLY A 37 -3.62 -2.67 6.24
C GLY A 37 -2.50 -2.04 7.08
N TRP A 38 -1.66 -2.82 7.76
CA TRP A 38 -0.60 -2.28 8.62
C TRP A 38 0.50 -1.56 7.83
N GLY A 39 0.67 -1.88 6.54
CA GLY A 39 1.68 -1.22 5.69
C GLY A 39 1.35 0.23 5.37
N MET A 40 0.06 0.53 5.20
CA MET A 40 -0.48 1.87 4.90
C MET A 40 -1.59 2.22 5.88
N ALA A 41 -1.33 2.09 7.19
CA ALA A 41 -2.36 2.16 8.24
C ALA A 41 -3.23 3.43 8.22
N ASN A 42 -2.70 4.54 7.71
CA ASN A 42 -3.41 5.81 7.59
C ASN A 42 -4.23 5.99 6.30
N TRP A 43 -4.22 5.00 5.41
CA TRP A 43 -5.11 4.95 4.25
C TRP A 43 -6.50 4.46 4.66
N PRO A 44 -7.52 4.70 3.82
CA PRO A 44 -8.84 4.12 4.02
C PRO A 44 -8.79 2.58 4.10
N ALA A 45 -9.61 1.97 4.97
CA ALA A 45 -9.67 0.52 5.10
C ALA A 45 -10.10 -0.18 3.81
N GLU A 46 -10.96 0.46 3.00
CA GLU A 46 -11.32 0.00 1.66
C GLU A 46 -10.12 -0.07 0.70
N TRP A 47 -9.05 0.69 0.97
CA TRP A 47 -7.87 0.79 0.13
C TRP A 47 -6.59 0.37 0.85
N TYR A 48 -6.60 -0.82 1.46
CA TYR A 48 -5.40 -1.46 2.06
C TYR A 48 -4.80 -0.67 3.23
N GLY A 49 -5.62 0.12 3.93
CA GLY A 49 -5.27 0.81 5.16
C GLY A 49 -6.11 0.35 6.35
N ARG A 50 -6.16 1.18 7.40
CA ARG A 50 -6.90 0.90 8.64
C ARG A 50 -7.68 2.12 9.15
N ASP A 51 -7.82 3.17 8.34
CA ASP A 51 -8.43 4.45 8.75
C ASP A 51 -7.79 5.08 10.00
N LEU A 52 -6.52 4.77 10.28
CA LEU A 52 -5.86 5.29 11.47
C LEU A 52 -5.37 6.74 11.25
N PRO A 53 -5.43 7.59 12.29
CA PRO A 53 -4.81 8.91 12.23
C PRO A 53 -3.33 8.83 11.87
N VAL A 54 -2.86 9.77 11.04
CA VAL A 54 -1.44 9.87 10.67
C VAL A 54 -0.53 9.99 11.90
N SER A 55 -1.03 10.58 12.99
CA SER A 55 -0.30 10.69 14.27
C SER A 55 0.05 9.36 14.92
N LEU A 56 -0.63 8.26 14.57
CA LEU A 56 -0.35 6.92 15.12
C LEU A 56 0.65 6.12 14.27
N VAL A 57 0.96 6.57 13.05
CA VAL A 57 1.91 5.89 12.15
C VAL A 57 3.30 5.72 12.76
N PRO A 58 3.89 6.71 13.46
CA PRO A 58 5.21 6.54 14.08
C PRO A 58 5.25 5.40 15.11
N ALA A 59 4.19 5.24 15.91
CA ALA A 59 4.10 4.17 16.89
C ALA A 59 4.07 2.78 16.24
N ILE A 60 3.39 2.66 15.09
CA ILE A 60 3.37 1.45 14.28
C ILE A 60 4.77 1.15 13.73
N GLU A 61 5.43 2.13 13.11
CA GLU A 61 6.77 1.96 12.53
C GLU A 61 7.82 1.54 13.57
N GLU A 62 7.70 2.05 14.80
CA GLU A 62 8.56 1.66 15.90
C GLU A 62 8.43 0.16 16.24
N GLU A 63 7.21 -0.41 16.24
CA GLU A 63 7.00 -1.84 16.49
C GLU A 63 7.58 -2.72 15.37
N PHE A 64 7.51 -2.27 14.10
CA PHE A 64 8.21 -2.95 13.00
C PHE A 64 9.73 -2.91 13.21
N SER A 65 10.27 -1.73 13.56
CA SER A 65 11.71 -1.53 13.76
C SER A 65 12.25 -2.39 14.91
N LYS A 66 11.50 -2.56 16.01
CA LYS A 66 11.91 -3.37 17.17
C LYS A 66 12.24 -4.82 16.82
N ILE A 67 11.59 -5.38 15.81
CA ILE A 67 11.77 -6.78 15.39
C ILE A 67 12.47 -6.91 14.04
N GLY A 68 12.94 -5.79 13.46
CA GLY A 68 13.56 -5.76 12.14
C GLY A 68 12.62 -6.14 10.99
N ALA A 69 11.31 -5.96 11.16
CA ALA A 69 10.34 -6.28 10.12
C ALA A 69 10.36 -5.23 9.00
N LEU A 70 10.35 -5.69 7.75
CA LEU A 70 10.32 -4.82 6.59
C LEU A 70 8.93 -4.19 6.40
N THR A 71 8.86 -2.94 5.97
CA THR A 71 7.61 -2.23 5.68
C THR A 71 7.40 -2.02 4.17
N ILE A 72 6.24 -1.47 3.80
CA ILE A 72 5.98 -0.99 2.44
C ILE A 72 6.81 0.29 2.22
N PRO A 73 7.55 0.42 1.11
CA PRO A 73 8.28 1.65 0.80
C PRO A 73 7.34 2.86 0.71
N LYS A 74 7.57 3.87 1.55
CA LYS A 74 6.73 5.07 1.66
C LYS A 74 7.21 6.26 0.82
N SER A 75 8.17 6.03 -0.08
CA SER A 75 8.75 7.06 -0.95
C SER A 75 9.01 6.54 -2.36
N GLY A 76 9.32 7.47 -3.27
CA GLY A 76 9.64 7.18 -4.67
C GLY A 76 8.44 7.17 -5.62
N ILE A 77 8.71 7.00 -6.92
CA ILE A 77 7.74 7.17 -8.00
C ILE A 77 6.50 6.27 -7.87
N ARG A 78 6.67 5.06 -7.34
CA ARG A 78 5.56 4.14 -7.07
C ARG A 78 4.63 4.69 -6.00
N MET A 79 5.16 5.17 -4.88
CA MET A 79 4.32 5.74 -3.83
C MET A 79 3.62 7.02 -4.28
N LEU A 80 4.29 7.86 -5.08
CA LEU A 80 3.67 9.02 -5.71
C LEU A 80 2.48 8.62 -6.60
N ALA A 81 2.66 7.63 -7.47
CA ALA A 81 1.57 7.12 -8.31
C ALA A 81 0.41 6.56 -7.46
N ALA A 82 0.72 5.84 -6.37
CA ALA A 82 -0.30 5.31 -5.48
C ALA A 82 -1.09 6.42 -4.78
N ALA A 83 -0.42 7.46 -4.29
CA ALA A 83 -1.07 8.62 -3.68
C ALA A 83 -1.96 9.37 -4.66
N THR A 84 -1.55 9.54 -5.92
CA THR A 84 -2.39 10.14 -6.96
C THR A 84 -3.64 9.31 -7.23
N ILE A 85 -3.48 7.97 -7.37
CA ILE A 85 -4.62 7.07 -7.62
C ILE A 85 -5.56 7.03 -6.42
N LEU A 86 -5.03 7.04 -5.20
CA LEU A 86 -5.85 7.04 -3.99
C LEU A 86 -6.73 8.30 -3.91
N ASN A 87 -6.16 9.47 -4.20
CA ASN A 87 -6.86 10.75 -4.07
C ASN A 87 -7.72 11.13 -5.28
N HIS A 88 -7.38 10.67 -6.48
CA HIS A 88 -8.01 11.13 -7.73
C HIS A 88 -8.46 9.99 -8.67
N GLY A 89 -8.14 8.75 -8.37
CA GLY A 89 -8.56 7.60 -9.16
C GLY A 89 -10.03 7.27 -8.93
N SER A 90 -10.67 6.68 -9.94
CA SER A 90 -11.92 5.96 -9.76
C SER A 90 -11.69 4.70 -8.92
N ASP A 91 -12.75 4.14 -8.34
CA ASP A 91 -12.65 2.91 -7.55
C ASP A 91 -12.08 1.76 -8.38
N MET A 92 -12.43 1.68 -9.68
CA MET A 92 -11.80 0.76 -10.63
C MET A 92 -10.27 0.94 -10.70
N HIS A 93 -9.76 2.16 -10.73
CA HIS A 93 -8.31 2.41 -10.70
C HIS A 93 -7.69 2.00 -9.37
N LYS A 94 -8.36 2.31 -8.25
CA LYS A 94 -7.87 1.98 -6.92
C LYS A 94 -7.78 0.46 -6.71
N GLU A 95 -8.84 -0.28 -7.07
CA GLU A 95 -8.89 -1.75 -7.04
C GLU A 95 -7.79 -2.37 -7.90
N LYS A 96 -7.63 -1.86 -9.12
CA LYS A 96 -6.70 -2.42 -10.11
C LYS A 96 -5.24 -2.19 -9.76
N PHE A 97 -4.91 -1.02 -9.21
CA PHE A 97 -3.51 -0.56 -9.13
C PHE A 97 -2.92 -0.49 -7.72
N LEU A 98 -3.67 -0.10 -6.69
CA LEU A 98 -3.07 0.21 -5.38
C LEU A 98 -2.33 -0.99 -4.78
N LYS A 99 -2.97 -2.18 -4.72
CA LYS A 99 -2.33 -3.40 -4.21
C LYS A 99 -1.05 -3.74 -4.96
N ARG A 100 -1.06 -3.62 -6.29
CA ARG A 100 0.11 -3.94 -7.13
C ARG A 100 1.28 -3.02 -6.84
N ILE A 101 0.99 -1.73 -6.68
CA ILE A 101 2.01 -0.71 -6.43
C ILE A 101 2.66 -0.92 -5.05
N ILE A 102 1.84 -1.10 -4.00
CA ILE A 102 2.34 -1.21 -2.62
C ILE A 102 3.01 -2.56 -2.34
N THR A 103 2.59 -3.63 -3.01
CA THR A 103 3.23 -4.96 -2.88
C THR A 103 4.47 -5.13 -3.76
N GLY A 104 4.55 -4.37 -4.86
CA GLY A 104 5.56 -4.59 -5.90
C GLY A 104 5.28 -5.83 -6.75
N LYS A 105 4.14 -6.51 -6.56
CA LYS A 105 3.75 -7.66 -7.38
C LYS A 105 3.34 -7.20 -8.77
N THR A 106 4.12 -7.55 -9.78
CA THR A 106 3.76 -7.43 -11.19
C THR A 106 3.28 -8.78 -11.71
N TYR A 107 2.05 -8.83 -12.23
CA TYR A 107 1.62 -9.97 -13.05
C TYR A 107 1.97 -9.65 -14.51
N GLY A 108 2.99 -10.30 -15.05
CA GLY A 108 3.42 -10.15 -16.44
C GLY A 108 4.39 -8.98 -16.66
N ALA A 109 5.53 -9.26 -17.28
CA ALA A 109 6.66 -8.36 -17.48
C ALA A 109 6.45 -7.22 -18.51
N ASN A 110 5.22 -6.87 -18.91
CA ASN A 110 5.00 -6.04 -20.11
C ASN A 110 4.33 -4.67 -19.91
N TYR A 111 3.99 -4.23 -18.68
CA TYR A 111 3.16 -3.02 -18.51
C TYR A 111 3.70 -1.95 -17.55
N LEU A 112 5.00 -1.90 -17.29
CA LEU A 112 5.62 -0.78 -16.57
C LEU A 112 6.40 0.20 -17.47
N VAL A 113 6.30 0.03 -18.79
CA VAL A 113 6.61 1.08 -19.77
C VAL A 113 5.30 1.56 -20.38
N ASN A 114 4.68 2.57 -19.76
CA ASN A 114 3.38 3.20 -20.12
C ASN A 114 2.11 2.37 -19.91
N PRO A 115 1.16 2.83 -19.05
CA PRO A 115 -0.10 3.30 -19.64
C PRO A 115 -0.86 4.43 -18.89
N VAL A 116 -0.26 5.20 -17.97
CA VAL A 116 -0.99 6.34 -17.37
C VAL A 116 -1.13 7.51 -18.37
N VAL A 117 -0.16 7.70 -19.25
CA VAL A 117 -0.20 8.77 -20.28
C VAL A 117 -1.14 8.41 -21.45
N ALA A 118 -1.35 7.13 -21.72
CA ALA A 118 -2.12 6.67 -22.88
C ALA A 118 -3.65 6.80 -22.71
N GLN A 119 -4.15 6.96 -21.47
CA GLN A 119 -5.60 7.02 -21.21
C GLN A 119 -6.14 8.46 -21.07
N ILE A 120 -5.30 9.49 -21.25
CA ILE A 120 -5.68 10.91 -21.08
C ILE A 120 -5.54 11.71 -22.39
N SER A 121 -5.46 11.06 -23.55
CA SER A 121 -5.38 11.77 -24.84
C SER A 121 -6.78 11.93 -25.46
N PRO A 122 -7.20 13.15 -25.81
CA PRO A 122 -8.47 13.36 -26.51
C PRO A 122 -8.37 12.79 -27.94
N GLU A 123 -9.47 12.17 -28.39
CA GLU A 123 -9.62 11.52 -29.69
C GLU A 123 -8.93 12.30 -30.82
N GLN A 124 -8.02 11.62 -31.53
CA GLN A 124 -7.50 12.12 -32.80
C GLN A 124 -8.45 11.66 -33.91
N PRO A 125 -8.84 12.55 -34.84
CA PRO A 125 -9.87 12.25 -35.82
C PRO A 125 -9.39 11.21 -36.84
N GLN A 126 -10.28 10.27 -37.13
CA GLN A 126 -10.08 9.19 -38.10
C GLN A 126 -9.94 9.80 -39.50
N LYS A 127 -8.73 9.75 -40.08
CA LYS A 127 -8.51 10.13 -41.48
C LYS A 127 -9.14 9.08 -42.39
N GLN A 128 -9.96 9.56 -43.32
CA GLN A 128 -10.55 8.85 -44.46
C GLN A 128 -9.50 8.17 -45.33
#